data_AF-A0A972NG26-F1
#
_entry.id   AF-A0A972NG26-F1
#
_cell.length_a   1.000
_cell.length_b   1.000
_cell.length_c   1.000
_cell.angle_alpha   90.00
_cell.angle_beta   90.00
_cell.angle_gamma   90.00
#
_symmetry.space_group_name_H-M   'P 1'
#
loop_
_entity.id
_entity.type
_entity.pdbx_description
1 polymer ?
#
loop_
_entity_poly.entity_id
_entity_poly.type
_entity_poly.pdbx_seq_one_letter_code
_entity_poly.pdbx_strand_id
1 'polypeptide(L)'
;MARAKVGGSAAEELERLLKRLKRSLKRLCRQEGIEDLSHLRYHTVALSEAVYRSPGGKTYRRYQLKAYYADGRRQRTKTVKSWREDDLPQSVKRIVALYRAVKHIQRALKSLNELPK
;
A
#
# COMPACT_ATOMS: atom_id res chain seq x y z
N MET A 1 39.15 -14.75 18.01
CA MET A 1 37.77 -14.37 18.43
C MET A 1 37.22 -13.36 17.44
N ALA A 2 36.23 -13.75 16.65
CA ALA A 2 35.62 -12.91 15.62
C ALA A 2 34.62 -11.94 16.26
N ARG A 3 34.91 -10.63 16.21
CA ARG A 3 33.88 -9.60 16.43
C ARG A 3 33.12 -9.42 15.12
N ALA A 4 31.90 -9.93 15.07
CA ALA A 4 30.99 -9.61 13.99
C ALA A 4 30.75 -8.10 13.96
N LYS A 5 31.18 -7.43 12.88
CA LYS A 5 30.78 -6.05 12.56
C LYS A 5 29.29 -6.06 12.20
N VAL A 6 28.42 -6.07 13.21
CA VAL A 6 26.99 -5.79 13.01
C VAL A 6 26.83 -4.30 13.29
N GLY A 7 26.88 -3.49 12.24
CA GLY A 7 26.84 -2.04 12.37
C GLY A 7 26.41 -1.40 11.06
N GLY A 8 25.16 -1.64 10.65
CA GLY A 8 24.46 -0.71 9.77
C GLY A 8 23.71 0.28 10.64
N SER A 9 23.68 1.56 10.27
CA SER A 9 22.83 2.53 10.98
C SER A 9 21.35 2.10 10.90
N ALA A 10 20.51 2.49 11.87
CA ALA A 10 19.07 2.19 11.84
C ALA A 10 18.40 2.67 10.52
N ALA A 11 18.94 3.73 9.91
CA ALA A 11 18.53 4.20 8.59
C ALA A 11 18.83 3.16 7.49
N GLU A 12 20.03 2.58 7.45
CA GLU A 12 20.40 1.55 6.46
C GLU A 12 19.53 0.29 6.58
N GLU A 13 19.17 -0.12 7.80
CA GLU A 13 18.29 -1.27 8.01
C GLU A 13 16.87 -1.00 7.48
N LEU A 14 16.34 0.20 7.76
CA LEU A 14 15.04 0.64 7.27
C LEU A 14 15.03 0.80 5.74
N GLU A 15 16.11 1.27 5.12
CA GLU A 15 16.24 1.34 3.66
C GLU A 15 16.23 -0.05 3.01
N ARG A 16 16.98 -1.01 3.58
CA ARG A 16 16.97 -2.40 3.11
C ARG A 16 15.58 -3.01 3.24
N LEU A 17 14.89 -2.80 4.36
CA LEU A 17 13.53 -3.27 4.59
C LEU A 17 12.56 -2.63 3.58
N LEU A 18 12.65 -1.31 3.38
CA LEU A 18 11.83 -0.57 2.41
C LEU A 18 11.96 -1.16 1.00
N LYS A 19 13.19 -1.46 0.56
CA LYS A 19 13.46 -2.06 -0.75
C LYS A 19 12.82 -3.45 -0.88
N ARG A 20 12.88 -4.28 0.18
CA ARG A 20 12.25 -5.61 0.19
C ARG A 20 10.72 -5.53 0.16
N LEU A 21 10.13 -4.62 0.93
CA LEU A 21 8.67 -4.43 0.95
C LEU A 21 8.15 -3.89 -0.38
N LYS A 22 8.83 -2.92 -1.00
CA LYS A 22 8.46 -2.40 -2.33
C LYS A 22 8.49 -3.49 -3.40
N ARG A 23 9.52 -4.34 -3.42
CA ARG A 23 9.60 -5.49 -4.35
C ARG A 23 8.45 -6.47 -4.12
N SER A 24 8.14 -6.76 -2.86
CA SER A 24 7.04 -7.67 -2.50
C SER A 24 5.68 -7.10 -2.91
N LEU A 25 5.46 -5.81 -2.67
CA LEU A 25 4.26 -5.09 -3.08
C LEU A 25 4.10 -5.11 -4.60
N LYS A 26 5.15 -4.74 -5.35
CA LYS A 26 5.15 -4.76 -6.82
C LYS A 26 4.81 -6.14 -7.38
N ARG A 27 5.43 -7.19 -6.84
CA ARG A 27 5.16 -8.58 -7.25
C ARG A 27 3.69 -8.95 -7.02
N LEU A 28 3.16 -8.64 -5.85
CA LEU A 28 1.79 -8.97 -5.49
C LEU A 28 0.79 -8.17 -6.33
N CYS A 29 1.03 -6.87 -6.56
CA CYS A 29 0.22 -6.07 -7.49
C CYS A 29 0.19 -6.70 -8.89
N ARG A 30 1.34 -7.14 -9.43
CA ARG A 30 1.41 -7.79 -10.74
C ARG A 30 0.63 -9.11 -10.79
N GLN A 31 0.74 -9.95 -9.75
CA GLN A 31 0.00 -11.21 -9.64
C GLN A 31 -1.51 -10.99 -9.70
N GLU A 32 -1.99 -9.94 -9.03
CA GLU A 32 -3.41 -9.61 -8.98
C GLU A 32 -3.89 -8.72 -10.13
N GLY A 33 -3.03 -8.41 -11.11
CA GLY A 33 -3.33 -7.47 -12.19
C GLY A 33 -3.76 -6.09 -11.69
N ILE A 34 -3.10 -5.59 -10.64
CA ILE A 34 -3.26 -4.25 -10.06
C ILE A 34 -2.09 -3.38 -10.54
N GLU A 35 -2.33 -2.08 -10.74
CA GLU A 35 -1.25 -1.13 -11.05
C GLU A 35 -0.15 -1.14 -9.97
N ASP A 36 1.09 -0.82 -10.35
CA ASP A 36 2.22 -0.87 -9.42
C ASP A 36 2.12 0.23 -8.35
N LEU A 37 1.63 -0.16 -7.17
CA LEU A 37 1.47 0.76 -6.04
C LEU A 37 2.80 1.16 -5.38
N SER A 38 3.92 0.49 -5.69
CA SER A 38 5.20 0.76 -5.00
C SER A 38 5.82 2.12 -5.33
N HIS A 39 5.34 2.77 -6.38
CA HIS A 39 5.80 4.07 -6.87
C HIS A 39 4.75 5.18 -6.77
N LEU A 40 3.49 4.86 -6.42
CA LEU A 40 2.40 5.84 -6.43
C LEU A 40 2.40 6.74 -5.18
N ARG A 41 2.14 8.03 -5.40
CA ARG A 41 2.17 9.09 -4.37
C ARG A 41 0.88 9.18 -3.54
N TYR A 42 0.20 8.06 -3.32
CA TYR A 42 -0.96 8.05 -2.46
C TYR A 42 -0.57 8.24 -0.99
N HIS A 43 -1.48 8.83 -0.22
CA HIS A 43 -1.35 8.91 1.24
C HIS A 43 -1.54 7.54 1.87
N THR A 44 -2.57 6.82 1.41
CA THR A 44 -2.92 5.47 1.85
C THR A 44 -3.75 4.76 0.78
N VAL A 45 -3.89 3.46 0.95
CA VAL A 45 -4.87 2.64 0.23
C VAL A 45 -5.76 1.89 1.24
N ALA A 46 -6.97 1.57 0.83
CA ALA A 46 -7.92 0.80 1.63
C ALA A 46 -8.81 -0.06 0.75
N LEU A 47 -9.28 -1.17 1.32
CA LEU A 47 -10.35 -1.97 0.72
C LEU A 47 -11.69 -1.44 1.26
N SER A 48 -12.58 -1.06 0.37
CA SER A 48 -13.92 -0.54 0.67
C SER A 48 -14.96 -1.47 0.07
N GLU A 49 -16.00 -1.80 0.82
CA GLU A 49 -17.20 -2.38 0.24
C GLU A 49 -18.03 -1.27 -0.43
N ALA A 50 -18.67 -1.61 -1.55
CA ALA A 50 -19.62 -0.77 -2.26
C ALA A 50 -20.85 -1.60 -2.62
N VAL A 51 -22.02 -1.13 -2.21
CA VAL A 51 -23.30 -1.77 -2.45
C VAL A 51 -24.02 -1.04 -3.57
N TYR A 52 -24.43 -1.79 -4.60
CA TYR A 52 -25.12 -1.26 -5.76
C TYR A 52 -26.52 -1.85 -5.85
N ARG A 53 -27.48 -1.02 -6.24
CA ARG A 53 -28.85 -1.44 -6.55
C ARG A 53 -29.07 -1.35 -8.05
N SER A 54 -29.49 -2.45 -8.64
CA SER A 54 -29.93 -2.47 -10.03
C SER A 54 -31.33 -1.86 -10.16
N PRO A 55 -31.72 -1.38 -11.36
CA PRO A 55 -33.07 -0.87 -11.61
C PRO A 55 -34.20 -1.86 -11.28
N GLY A 56 -33.93 -3.17 -11.34
CA GLY A 56 -34.87 -4.24 -10.96
C GLY A 56 -34.85 -4.64 -9.48
N GLY A 57 -34.28 -3.83 -8.59
CA GLY A 57 -34.27 -4.06 -7.15
C GLY A 57 -33.23 -5.06 -6.62
N LYS A 58 -32.51 -5.78 -7.50
CA LYS A 58 -31.41 -6.66 -7.07
C LYS A 58 -30.25 -5.83 -6.53
N THR A 59 -29.71 -6.25 -5.38
CA THR A 59 -28.55 -5.65 -4.75
C THR A 59 -27.31 -6.50 -5.03
N TYR A 60 -26.20 -5.89 -5.40
CA TYR A 60 -24.93 -6.58 -5.56
C TYR A 60 -23.79 -5.83 -4.85
N ARG A 61 -22.87 -6.61 -4.27
CA ARG A 61 -21.71 -6.10 -3.53
C ARG A 61 -20.47 -6.13 -4.42
N ARG A 62 -19.65 -5.10 -4.30
CA ARG A 62 -18.31 -5.06 -4.90
C ARG A 62 -17.31 -4.57 -3.87
N TYR A 63 -16.10 -5.12 -3.93
CA TYR A 63 -14.99 -4.66 -3.12
C TYR A 63 -14.06 -3.82 -3.98
N GLN A 64 -13.70 -2.63 -3.50
CA GLN A 64 -12.92 -1.64 -4.22
C GLN A 64 -11.62 -1.37 -3.47
N LEU A 65 -10.48 -1.58 -4.12
CA LEU A 65 -9.22 -1.04 -3.66
C LEU A 65 -9.18 0.45 -3.99
N LYS A 66 -9.32 1.30 -2.98
CA LYS A 66 -9.28 2.75 -3.12
C LYS A 66 -7.92 3.29 -2.72
N ALA A 67 -7.43 4.23 -3.51
CA ALA A 67 -6.26 5.05 -3.25
C ALA A 67 -6.67 6.47 -2.86
N TYR A 68 -6.07 7.02 -1.81
CA TYR A 68 -6.39 8.33 -1.27
C TYR A 68 -5.22 9.29 -1.50
N TYR A 69 -5.47 10.47 -2.04
CA TYR A 69 -4.45 11.48 -2.34
C TYR A 69 -4.97 12.88 -2.10
N ALA A 70 -4.07 13.82 -1.86
CA ALA A 70 -4.37 15.24 -1.82
C ALA A 70 -4.31 15.82 -3.23
N ASP A 71 -5.30 16.64 -3.54
CA ASP A 71 -5.37 17.49 -4.71
C ASP A 71 -5.58 18.93 -4.21
N GLY A 72 -4.48 19.67 -4.09
CA GLY A 72 -4.42 20.93 -3.36
C GLY A 72 -4.86 20.78 -1.90
N ARG A 73 -5.95 21.44 -1.52
CA ARG A 73 -6.51 21.38 -0.15
C ARG A 73 -7.57 20.29 0.05
N ARG A 74 -7.94 19.55 -1.00
CA ARG A 74 -9.02 18.54 -0.92
C ARG A 74 -8.46 17.12 -0.92
N GLN A 75 -9.02 16.24 -0.10
CA GLN A 75 -8.78 14.82 -0.21
C GLN A 75 -9.62 14.24 -1.36
N ARG A 76 -8.98 13.44 -2.20
CA ARG A 76 -9.59 12.74 -3.33
C ARG A 76 -9.34 11.25 -3.21
N THR A 77 -10.19 10.47 -3.87
CA THR A 77 -10.07 9.02 -3.92
C THR A 77 -10.15 8.53 -5.35
N LYS A 78 -9.30 7.55 -5.69
CA LYS A 78 -9.33 6.82 -6.97
C LYS A 78 -9.62 5.35 -6.67
N THR A 79 -10.54 4.74 -7.42
CA THR A 79 -10.65 3.28 -7.43
C THR A 79 -9.53 2.72 -8.29
N VAL A 80 -8.62 1.98 -7.66
CA VAL A 80 -7.50 1.30 -8.33
C VAL A 80 -8.00 0.07 -9.07
N LYS A 81 -8.79 -0.76 -8.37
CA LYS A 81 -9.40 -1.98 -8.91
C LYS A 81 -10.65 -2.33 -8.12
N SER A 82 -11.58 -3.02 -8.77
CA SER A 82 -12.86 -3.44 -8.20
C SER A 82 -13.12 -4.91 -8.53
N TRP A 83 -13.58 -5.67 -7.54
CA TRP A 83 -13.91 -7.09 -7.65
C TRP A 83 -15.35 -7.32 -7.27
N ARG A 84 -15.94 -8.39 -7.81
CA ARG A 84 -17.12 -9.00 -7.19
C ARG A 84 -16.69 -9.67 -5.89
N GLU A 85 -17.66 -9.98 -5.03
CA GLU A 85 -17.39 -10.67 -3.77
C GLU A 85 -16.69 -12.02 -3.99
N ASP A 86 -17.19 -12.82 -4.92
CA ASP A 86 -16.65 -14.15 -5.23
C ASP A 86 -15.27 -14.11 -5.91
N ASP A 87 -14.93 -12.98 -6.55
CA ASP A 87 -13.69 -12.80 -7.30
C ASP A 87 -12.61 -12.06 -6.49
N LEU A 88 -12.86 -11.72 -5.22
CA LEU A 88 -11.93 -10.93 -4.40
C LEU A 88 -10.71 -11.77 -4.00
N PRO A 89 -9.48 -11.43 -4.46
CA PRO A 89 -8.30 -12.19 -4.08
C PRO A 89 -7.95 -11.98 -2.61
N GLN A 90 -7.65 -13.07 -1.90
CA GLN A 90 -7.24 -13.01 -0.48
C GLN A 90 -5.98 -12.16 -0.26
N SER A 91 -5.13 -12.05 -1.27
CA SER A 91 -3.91 -11.25 -1.29
C SER A 91 -4.15 -9.74 -1.25
N VAL A 92 -5.36 -9.24 -1.57
CA VAL A 92 -5.64 -7.79 -1.58
C VAL A 92 -5.46 -7.17 -0.18
N LYS A 93 -5.87 -7.87 0.88
CA LYS A 93 -5.62 -7.43 2.26
C LYS A 93 -4.12 -7.27 2.54
N ARG A 94 -3.30 -8.20 2.02
CA ARG A 94 -1.84 -8.16 2.13
C ARG A 94 -1.23 -7.01 1.31
N ILE A 95 -1.77 -6.69 0.13
CA ILE A 95 -1.37 -5.51 -0.65
C ILE A 95 -1.59 -4.23 0.15
N VAL A 96 -2.75 -4.08 0.78
CA VAL A 96 -3.07 -2.91 1.63
C VAL A 96 -2.08 -2.79 2.80
N ALA A 97 -1.82 -3.90 3.50
CA ALA A 97 -0.86 -3.93 4.61
C ALA A 97 0.56 -3.57 4.16
N LEU A 98 1.05 -4.17 3.06
CA LEU A 98 2.36 -3.88 2.50
C LEU A 98 2.50 -2.41 2.09
N TYR A 99 1.48 -1.84 1.45
CA TYR A 99 1.47 -0.42 1.09
C TYR A 99 1.62 0.47 2.31
N ARG A 100 0.83 0.23 3.36
CA ARG A 100 0.90 0.99 4.61
C ARG A 100 2.26 0.85 5.29
N ALA A 101 2.81 -0.37 5.34
CA ALA A 101 4.15 -0.60 5.88
C ALA A 101 5.23 0.20 5.11
N VAL A 102 5.16 0.21 3.77
CA VAL A 102 6.04 1.05 2.94
C VAL A 102 5.90 2.53 3.31
N LYS A 103 4.69 3.05 3.48
CA LYS A 103 4.46 4.46 3.89
C LYS A 103 5.01 4.77 5.27
N HIS A 104 4.85 3.86 6.23
CA HIS A 104 5.38 4.04 7.58
C HIS A 104 6.91 4.09 7.60
N ILE A 105 7.57 3.18 6.89
CA ILE A 105 9.05 3.19 6.80
C ILE A 105 9.55 4.44 6.08
N GLN A 106 8.89 4.88 5.01
CA GLN A 106 9.25 6.14 4.33
C GLN A 106 9.17 7.34 5.26
N ARG A 107 8.15 7.40 6.13
CA ARG A 107 8.01 8.45 7.14
C ARG A 107 9.11 8.35 8.20
N ALA A 108 9.39 7.14 8.70
CA ALA A 108 10.44 6.92 9.69
C ALA A 108 11.83 7.34 9.16
N LEU A 109 12.17 6.96 7.93
CA LEU A 109 13.41 7.39 7.27
C LEU A 109 13.49 8.91 7.11
N LYS A 110 12.39 9.55 6.71
CA LYS A 110 12.33 11.01 6.62
C LYS A 110 12.61 11.66 7.98
N SER A 111 11.95 11.19 9.04
CA SER A 111 12.17 11.69 10.39
C SER A 111 13.61 11.49 10.87
N LEU A 112 14.22 10.33 10.61
CA LEU A 112 15.61 10.08 10.97
C LEU A 112 16.60 11.02 10.26
N ASN A 113 16.32 11.38 9.01
CA ASN A 113 17.17 12.29 8.22
C ASN A 113 16.96 13.77 8.58
N GLU A 114 15.85 14.12 9.23
CA GLU A 114 15.52 15.48 9.68
C GLU A 114 15.94 15.74 11.15
N LEU A 115 16.44 14.73 11.88
CA LEU A 115 16.98 14.90 13.22
C LEU A 115 18.34 15.64 13.17
N PRO A 116 18.58 16.62 14.06
CA PRO A 116 19.92 17.19 14.23
C PRO A 116 20.90 16.08 14.65
N LYS A 117 22.07 16.05 14.01
CA LYS A 117 23.15 15.09 14.26
C LYS A 117 23.82 15.32 15.62
#